data_AF-A0A7R9XUI7-F1
#
_entry.id   AF-A0A7R9XUI7-F1
#
_cell.length_a   1.000
_cell.length_b   1.000
_cell.length_c   1.000
_cell.angle_alpha   90.00
_cell.angle_beta   90.00
_cell.angle_gamma   90.00
#
_symmetry.space_group_name_H-M   'P 1'
#
loop_
_entity.id
_entity.type
_entity.pdbx_description
1 polymer ?
#
loop_
_entity_poly.entity_id
_entity_poly.type
_entity_poly.pdbx_seq_one_letter_code
_entity_poly.pdbx_strand_id
1 'polypeptide(L)'
;AAGEQRQQEAPAQGDRRDNSQEAPPAAEVPRPGVGPGEEVVSLREFQSDVLRVLDVPCRVTAFEVEGNTRTPASTIESAFEGAEEARTFEEVSRALDACVGALESQRVMRSVDVTAVPHPYNDGEATVRIAVEERRPLTYDVGVYTNARTSQLTFEARAGLANALGRFEHIQGACEIASDQTWTYAAGARVPRKLPAFLAAAAVATGRSGGADAFVPHRGEAFAEVRRVSRRWEKYSSINEVSQGVEFGFDSGVPTLGRASYELTWRELGQASLRTSSAVRRQAGHAIKSAVSWGASLGSVDSESCPRSGQQVKWNATLCGVGPDARMLRFARLEAHAL
;
A
#
# COMPACT_ATOMS: atom_id res chain seq x y z
N ALA A 1 -42.47 -27.18 -47.46
CA ALA A 1 -41.25 -26.63 -46.82
C ALA A 1 -41.27 -27.11 -45.37
N ALA A 2 -40.84 -28.33 -45.05
CA ALA A 2 -39.49 -28.93 -45.13
C ALA A 2 -38.50 -28.29 -44.13
N GLY A 3 -38.16 -29.10 -43.11
CA GLY A 3 -36.96 -29.02 -42.27
C GLY A 3 -37.15 -28.37 -40.89
N GLU A 4 -36.69 -28.91 -39.76
CA GLU A 4 -35.95 -30.15 -39.45
C GLU A 4 -36.01 -30.30 -37.91
N GLN A 5 -36.56 -31.40 -37.40
CA GLN A 5 -36.40 -31.84 -36.00
C GLN A 5 -35.34 -32.93 -35.98
N ARG A 6 -34.18 -32.67 -35.37
CA ARG A 6 -33.16 -33.69 -35.13
C ARG A 6 -33.43 -34.40 -33.80
N GLN A 7 -33.97 -35.61 -33.92
CA GLN A 7 -33.93 -36.65 -32.90
C GLN A 7 -32.50 -37.19 -32.77
N GLN A 8 -32.12 -37.52 -31.54
CA GLN A 8 -30.88 -38.22 -31.19
C GLN A 8 -31.03 -39.71 -31.53
N GLU A 9 -30.18 -40.21 -32.44
CA GLU A 9 -29.93 -41.63 -32.63
C GLU A 9 -28.51 -41.96 -32.13
N ALA A 10 -28.43 -42.96 -31.26
CA ALA A 10 -27.17 -43.58 -30.84
C ALA A 10 -26.70 -44.57 -31.91
N PRO A 11 -25.38 -44.70 -32.18
CA PRO A 11 -24.86 -45.85 -32.89
C PRO A 11 -24.10 -46.81 -31.95
N ALA A 12 -24.61 -48.03 -31.98
CA ALA A 12 -23.98 -49.34 -31.94
C ALA A 12 -22.45 -49.46 -31.68
N GLN A 13 -22.17 -50.36 -30.73
CA GLN A 13 -20.90 -51.06 -30.51
C GLN A 13 -20.38 -51.71 -31.80
N GLY A 14 -19.10 -51.48 -32.09
CA GLY A 14 -18.36 -52.15 -33.15
C GLY A 14 -16.93 -52.44 -32.68
N ASP A 15 -16.61 -53.73 -32.70
CA ASP A 15 -15.32 -54.39 -32.44
C ASP A 15 -14.05 -53.55 -32.64
N ARG A 16 -13.22 -53.49 -31.60
CA ARG A 16 -11.78 -53.23 -31.75
C ARG A 16 -10.99 -54.39 -31.14
N ARG A 17 -10.37 -55.13 -32.06
CA ARG A 17 -9.47 -56.25 -31.84
C ARG A 17 -8.23 -55.82 -31.04
N ASP A 18 -7.83 -56.70 -30.13
CA ASP A 18 -6.52 -56.79 -29.53
C ASP A 18 -5.42 -56.64 -30.58
N ASN A 19 -4.47 -55.73 -30.33
CA ASN A 19 -3.15 -55.81 -30.95
C ASN A 19 -2.11 -55.44 -29.90
N SER A 20 -1.78 -56.42 -29.06
CA SER A 20 -0.66 -56.41 -28.13
C SER A 20 0.64 -56.46 -28.93
N GLN A 21 1.23 -55.30 -29.20
CA GLN A 21 2.65 -55.22 -29.55
C GLN A 21 3.42 -54.80 -28.30
N GLU A 22 4.12 -55.80 -27.78
CA GLU A 22 5.05 -55.80 -26.66
C GLU A 22 6.20 -54.82 -26.94
N ALA A 23 6.29 -53.73 -26.16
CA ALA A 23 7.41 -52.81 -26.18
C ALA A 23 8.59 -53.43 -25.38
N PRO A 24 9.84 -53.31 -25.86
CA PRO A 24 11.00 -53.84 -25.15
C PRO A 24 11.22 -53.09 -23.82
N PRO A 25 11.76 -53.76 -22.78
CA PRO A 25 11.95 -53.15 -21.47
C PRO A 25 12.93 -51.97 -21.56
N ALA A 26 12.50 -50.84 -21.00
CA ALA A 26 13.32 -49.64 -20.86
C ALA A 26 14.59 -49.98 -20.06
N ALA A 27 15.75 -49.71 -20.66
CA ALA A 27 17.03 -49.76 -19.97
C ALA A 27 17.00 -48.79 -18.77
N GLU A 28 17.34 -49.30 -17.58
CA GLU A 28 17.59 -48.48 -16.39
C GLU A 28 18.64 -47.41 -16.71
N VAL A 29 18.21 -46.15 -16.69
CA VAL A 29 19.11 -45.01 -16.64
C VAL A 29 19.81 -45.04 -15.28
N PRO A 30 21.15 -45.11 -15.21
CA PRO A 30 21.85 -45.08 -13.94
C PRO A 30 21.58 -43.73 -13.26
N ARG A 31 21.11 -43.78 -12.01
CA ARG A 31 21.01 -42.59 -11.16
C ARG A 31 22.40 -41.95 -11.07
N PRO A 32 22.56 -40.63 -11.25
CA PRO A 32 23.86 -40.00 -11.06
C PRO A 32 24.30 -40.26 -9.63
N GLY A 33 25.41 -40.99 -9.50
CA GLY A 33 26.03 -41.26 -8.22
C GLY A 33 26.44 -39.95 -7.56
N VAL A 34 25.93 -39.74 -6.35
CA VAL A 34 26.48 -38.76 -5.41
C VAL A 34 27.92 -39.20 -5.15
N GLY A 35 28.88 -38.38 -5.58
CA GLY A 35 30.29 -38.64 -5.36
C GLY A 35 30.63 -38.64 -3.86
N PRO A 36 31.66 -39.38 -3.43
CA PRO A 36 32.09 -39.36 -2.04
C PRO A 36 32.87 -38.07 -1.78
N GLY A 37 32.20 -37.05 -1.23
CA GLY A 37 32.85 -35.78 -0.93
C GLY A 37 31.95 -34.61 -0.52
N GLU A 38 30.62 -34.74 -0.53
CA GLU A 38 29.77 -33.77 0.17
C GLU A 38 29.76 -34.12 1.66
N GLU A 39 30.63 -33.45 2.42
CA GLU A 39 30.48 -33.35 3.87
C GLU A 39 29.08 -32.80 4.15
N VAL A 40 28.20 -33.66 4.67
CA VAL A 40 26.92 -33.23 5.21
C VAL A 40 27.24 -32.43 6.47
N VAL A 41 27.51 -31.13 6.29
CA VAL A 41 27.78 -30.20 7.39
C VAL A 41 26.63 -30.31 8.36
N SER A 42 26.92 -30.72 9.60
CA SER A 42 25.88 -30.93 10.57
C SER A 42 25.20 -29.60 10.87
N LEU A 43 23.86 -29.60 10.99
CA LEU A 43 23.08 -28.39 11.23
C LEU A 43 23.54 -27.60 12.47
N ARG A 44 24.19 -28.29 13.43
CA ARG A 44 24.76 -27.71 14.65
C ARG A 44 26.09 -26.99 14.42
N GLU A 45 26.97 -27.55 13.58
CA GLU A 45 28.25 -26.91 13.21
C GLU A 45 27.98 -25.66 12.37
N PHE A 46 27.06 -25.75 11.41
CA PHE A 46 26.58 -24.59 10.64
C PHE A 46 26.01 -23.50 11.55
N GLN A 47 25.17 -23.86 12.53
CA GLN A 47 24.64 -22.91 13.51
C GLN A 47 25.74 -22.26 14.36
N SER A 48 26.74 -23.02 14.81
CA SER A 48 27.85 -22.46 15.60
C SER A 48 28.76 -21.55 14.78
N ASP A 49 28.95 -21.85 13.50
CA ASP A 49 29.77 -21.01 12.61
C ASP A 49 29.03 -19.73 12.21
N VAL A 50 27.72 -19.79 11.98
CA VAL A 50 26.89 -18.60 11.78
C VAL A 50 26.94 -17.68 13.01
N LEU A 51 26.77 -18.22 14.22
CA LEU A 51 26.84 -17.43 15.46
C LEU A 51 28.20 -16.77 15.68
N ARG A 52 29.29 -17.38 15.21
CA ARG A 52 30.64 -16.78 15.27
C ARG A 52 30.84 -15.63 14.29
N VAL A 53 30.12 -15.62 13.17
CA VAL A 53 30.21 -14.57 12.13
C VAL A 53 29.37 -13.33 12.48
N LEU A 54 28.30 -13.49 13.26
CA LEU A 54 27.40 -12.39 13.64
C LEU A 54 28.09 -11.29 14.48
N ASP A 55 29.02 -11.67 15.36
CA ASP A 55 29.76 -10.75 16.24
C ASP A 55 30.99 -10.09 15.58
N VAL A 56 31.26 -10.41 14.30
CA VAL A 56 32.40 -9.81 13.59
C VAL A 56 32.14 -8.31 13.40
N PRO A 57 33.10 -7.43 13.77
CA PRO A 57 32.95 -6.01 13.52
C PRO A 57 32.85 -5.78 12.01
N CYS A 58 31.76 -5.15 11.59
CA CYS A 58 31.46 -4.89 10.19
C CYS A 58 30.89 -3.48 10.08
N ARG A 59 31.48 -2.67 9.18
CA ARG A 59 31.04 -1.31 8.90
C ARG A 59 30.80 -1.13 7.41
N VAL A 60 29.67 -0.52 7.06
CA VAL A 60 29.37 -0.16 5.68
C VAL A 60 30.12 1.12 5.31
N THR A 61 30.90 1.08 4.23
CA THR A 61 31.70 2.24 3.77
C THR A 61 31.10 2.92 2.56
N ALA A 62 30.41 2.18 1.70
CA ALA A 62 29.85 2.69 0.46
C ALA A 62 28.65 1.85 -0.01
N PHE A 63 27.75 2.50 -0.74
CA PHE A 63 26.64 1.88 -1.44
C PHE A 63 26.86 1.97 -2.95
N GLU A 64 26.68 0.86 -3.65
CA GLU A 64 26.70 0.79 -5.10
C GLU A 64 25.30 0.38 -5.58
N VAL A 65 24.59 1.27 -6.27
CA VAL A 65 23.23 1.01 -6.77
C VAL A 65 23.26 0.63 -8.24
N GLU A 66 22.64 -0.49 -8.59
CA GLU A 66 22.51 -1.01 -9.94
C GLU A 66 21.04 -1.26 -10.31
N GLY A 67 20.70 -1.13 -11.60
CA GLY A 67 19.34 -1.38 -12.11
C GLY A 67 18.37 -0.20 -11.98
N ASN A 68 18.85 0.94 -11.50
CA ASN A 68 18.06 2.16 -11.35
C ASN A 68 17.91 2.88 -12.70
N THR A 69 16.68 2.88 -13.25
CA THR A 69 16.42 3.47 -14.58
C THR A 69 15.72 4.82 -14.50
N ARG A 70 14.84 5.02 -13.51
CA ARG A 70 14.10 6.28 -13.33
C ARG A 70 14.38 6.91 -11.98
N THR A 71 14.69 6.10 -10.97
CA THR A 71 15.02 6.57 -9.63
C THR A 71 16.51 6.93 -9.59
N PRO A 72 16.90 8.14 -9.16
CA PRO A 72 18.31 8.48 -9.02
C PRO A 72 18.92 7.69 -7.87
N ALA A 73 20.19 7.30 -8.01
CA ALA A 73 20.91 6.49 -7.01
C ALA A 73 20.88 7.13 -5.62
N SER A 74 21.10 8.45 -5.53
CA SER A 74 20.99 9.22 -4.28
C SER A 74 19.66 9.05 -3.52
N THR A 75 18.55 8.90 -4.23
CA THR A 75 17.23 8.67 -3.61
C THR A 75 17.15 7.27 -2.98
N ILE A 76 17.77 6.27 -3.61
CA ILE A 76 17.85 4.90 -3.11
C ILE A 76 18.84 4.83 -1.95
N GLU A 77 20.05 5.39 -2.11
CA GLU A 77 21.08 5.48 -1.07
C GLU A 77 20.56 6.16 0.21
N SER A 78 19.78 7.24 0.07
CA SER A 78 19.15 7.93 1.21
C SER A 78 18.15 7.07 2.01
N ALA A 79 17.73 5.91 1.47
CA ALA A 79 16.93 4.94 2.20
C ALA A 79 17.78 4.01 3.08
N PHE A 80 19.06 3.84 2.75
CA PHE A 80 20.02 2.96 3.45
C PHE A 80 20.96 3.71 4.41
N GLU A 81 20.83 5.03 4.54
CA GLU A 81 21.69 5.90 5.35
C GLU A 81 21.88 5.41 6.80
N GLY A 82 20.89 4.77 7.44
CA GLY A 82 21.10 4.26 8.81
C GLY A 82 21.78 2.90 8.93
N ALA A 83 22.04 2.20 7.83
CA ALA A 83 22.92 1.04 7.87
C ALA A 83 24.40 1.45 8.07
N GLU A 84 24.75 2.72 7.87
CA GLU A 84 26.10 3.25 8.12
C GLU A 84 26.46 3.33 9.61
N GLU A 85 25.45 3.38 10.50
CA GLU A 85 25.65 3.51 11.95
C GLU A 85 25.95 2.17 12.63
N ALA A 86 25.63 1.05 11.98
CA ALA A 86 25.84 -0.30 12.47
C ALA A 86 27.34 -0.65 12.56
N ARG A 87 27.71 -1.42 13.61
CA ARG A 87 29.12 -1.75 13.92
C ARG A 87 29.42 -3.23 13.90
N THR A 88 28.40 -4.09 13.98
CA THR A 88 28.53 -5.55 13.90
C THR A 88 27.86 -6.08 12.65
N PHE A 89 28.29 -7.26 12.17
CA PHE A 89 27.65 -7.90 11.03
C PHE A 89 26.15 -8.17 11.28
N GLU A 90 25.78 -8.56 12.50
CA GLU A 90 24.38 -8.72 12.89
C GLU A 90 23.58 -7.42 12.77
N GLU A 91 24.12 -6.31 13.29
CA GLU A 91 23.48 -5.00 13.21
C GLU A 91 23.34 -4.54 11.75
N VAL A 92 24.38 -4.75 10.93
CA VAL A 92 24.35 -4.40 9.50
C VAL A 92 23.29 -5.22 8.76
N SER A 93 23.25 -6.55 8.94
CA SER A 93 22.24 -7.40 8.30
C SER A 93 20.83 -6.97 8.69
N ARG A 94 20.58 -6.77 9.98
CA ARG A 94 19.27 -6.32 10.49
C ARG A 94 18.87 -4.95 9.95
N ALA A 95 19.81 -4.01 9.90
CA ALA A 95 19.57 -2.66 9.37
C ALA A 95 19.27 -2.71 7.87
N LEU A 96 20.01 -3.52 7.10
CA LEU A 96 19.77 -3.71 5.67
C LEU A 96 18.39 -4.34 5.43
N ASP A 97 18.00 -5.37 6.19
CA ASP A 97 16.67 -5.98 6.08
C ASP A 97 15.54 -4.96 6.35
N ALA A 98 15.70 -4.12 7.38
CA ALA A 98 14.75 -3.05 7.67
C ALA A 98 14.67 -2.01 6.54
N CYS A 99 15.80 -1.65 5.93
CA CYS A 99 15.87 -0.73 4.81
C CYS A 99 15.23 -1.34 3.54
N VAL A 100 15.45 -2.63 3.28
CA VAL A 100 14.80 -3.37 2.18
C VAL A 100 13.29 -3.36 2.38
N GLY A 101 12.80 -3.74 3.57
CA GLY A 101 11.37 -3.72 3.87
C GLY A 101 10.75 -2.32 3.70
N ALA A 102 11.45 -1.26 4.10
CA ALA A 102 11.01 0.12 3.92
C ALA A 102 11.00 0.57 2.45
N LEU A 103 11.93 0.07 1.63
CA LEU A 103 11.99 0.36 0.19
C LEU A 103 10.90 -0.40 -0.57
N GLU A 104 10.66 -1.66 -0.23
CA GLU A 104 9.59 -2.49 -0.78
C GLU A 104 8.20 -1.92 -0.46
N SER A 105 8.02 -1.34 0.74
CA SER A 105 6.77 -0.70 1.15
C SER A 105 6.38 0.48 0.26
N GLN A 106 7.34 1.11 -0.43
CA GLN A 106 7.09 2.21 -1.37
C GLN A 106 6.42 1.74 -2.66
N ARG A 107 6.35 0.43 -2.94
CA ARG A 107 5.70 -0.13 -4.15
C ARG A 107 6.24 0.44 -5.48
N VAL A 108 7.45 1.00 -5.48
CA VAL A 108 8.15 1.44 -6.70
C VAL A 108 9.08 0.35 -7.21
N MET A 109 9.68 -0.43 -6.32
CA MET A 109 10.58 -1.54 -6.65
C MET A 109 9.82 -2.85 -6.76
N ARG A 110 10.17 -3.67 -7.74
CA ARG A 110 9.64 -5.00 -7.99
C ARG A 110 10.39 -6.02 -7.16
N SER A 111 11.72 -5.94 -7.17
CA SER A 111 12.64 -6.69 -6.34
C SER A 111 13.79 -5.78 -5.91
N VAL A 112 14.36 -6.09 -4.75
CA VAL A 112 15.53 -5.42 -4.18
C VAL A 112 16.44 -6.53 -3.69
N ASP A 113 17.60 -6.67 -4.30
CA ASP A 113 18.62 -7.63 -3.91
C ASP A 113 19.80 -6.86 -3.32
N VAL A 114 20.16 -7.19 -2.08
CA VAL A 114 21.25 -6.55 -1.35
C VAL A 114 22.35 -7.56 -1.13
N THR A 115 23.58 -7.21 -1.50
CA THR A 115 24.76 -8.05 -1.31
C THR A 115 25.86 -7.23 -0.64
N ALA A 116 26.26 -7.63 0.57
CA ALA A 116 27.42 -7.06 1.24
C ALA A 116 28.70 -7.74 0.71
N VAL A 117 29.56 -6.96 0.07
CA VAL A 117 30.85 -7.42 -0.44
C VAL A 117 31.95 -6.93 0.51
N PRO A 118 32.76 -7.83 1.09
CA PRO A 118 33.86 -7.43 1.96
C PRO A 118 34.90 -6.63 1.19
N HIS A 119 35.50 -5.63 1.85
CA HIS A 119 36.52 -4.81 1.23
C HIS A 119 37.82 -5.60 1.05
N PRO A 120 38.51 -5.53 -0.12
CA PRO A 120 39.68 -6.38 -0.38
C PRO A 120 40.90 -6.14 0.53
N TYR A 121 40.99 -4.96 1.17
CA TYR A 121 42.17 -4.51 1.89
C TYR A 121 41.95 -4.25 3.38
N ASN A 122 40.69 -4.12 3.82
CA ASN A 122 40.35 -3.77 5.20
C ASN A 122 39.38 -4.81 5.76
N ASP A 123 39.86 -5.58 6.74
CA ASP A 123 39.03 -6.53 7.46
C ASP A 123 37.99 -5.77 8.30
N GLY A 124 36.71 -6.08 8.08
CA GLY A 124 35.59 -5.44 8.78
C GLY A 124 34.97 -4.23 8.07
N GLU A 125 35.39 -3.90 6.85
CA GLU A 125 34.69 -2.95 5.98
C GLU A 125 33.94 -3.70 4.87
N ALA A 126 32.72 -3.25 4.57
CA ALA A 126 31.89 -3.82 3.52
C ALA A 126 31.33 -2.74 2.59
N THR A 127 31.39 -3.00 1.28
CA THR A 127 30.65 -2.25 0.27
C THR A 127 29.34 -2.97 0.01
N VAL A 128 28.22 -2.27 0.13
CA VAL A 128 26.90 -2.86 -0.08
C VAL A 128 26.45 -2.58 -1.51
N ARG A 129 26.27 -3.66 -2.28
CA ARG A 129 25.70 -3.60 -3.63
C ARG A 129 24.20 -3.79 -3.55
N ILE A 130 23.47 -2.87 -4.17
CA ILE A 130 22.01 -2.82 -4.19
C ILE A 130 21.56 -2.95 -5.64
N ALA A 131 21.12 -4.15 -6.01
CA ALA A 131 20.51 -4.40 -7.31
C ALA A 131 18.99 -4.23 -7.19
N VAL A 132 18.42 -3.31 -7.99
CA VAL A 132 16.98 -3.02 -7.97
C VAL A 132 16.34 -3.27 -9.32
N GLU A 133 15.14 -3.86 -9.32
CA GLU A 133 14.27 -3.91 -10.51
C GLU A 133 13.08 -2.96 -10.29
N GLU A 134 12.94 -1.92 -11.10
CA GLU A 134 11.81 -0.99 -10.96
C GLU A 134 10.48 -1.57 -11.50
N ARG A 135 9.38 -1.31 -10.81
CA ARG A 135 8.03 -1.64 -11.30
C ARG A 135 7.62 -0.74 -12.46
N ARG A 136 6.62 -1.22 -13.21
CA ARG A 136 5.95 -0.39 -14.22
C ARG A 136 5.33 0.85 -13.56
N PRO A 137 5.52 2.05 -14.13
CA PRO A 137 5.01 3.31 -13.57
C PRO A 137 3.49 3.36 -13.48
N LEU A 138 2.82 2.88 -14.53
CA LEU A 138 1.39 3.04 -14.69
C LEU A 138 0.67 1.85 -14.07
N THR A 139 -0.18 2.14 -13.10
CA THR A 139 -1.17 1.22 -12.55
C THR A 139 -2.56 1.70 -12.95
N TYR A 140 -3.46 0.78 -13.23
CA TYR A 140 -4.86 1.11 -13.46
C TYR A 140 -5.73 0.00 -12.91
N ASP A 141 -6.92 0.40 -12.47
CA ASP A 141 -7.94 -0.49 -11.94
C ASP A 141 -9.29 0.00 -12.44
N VAL A 142 -10.12 -0.91 -12.93
CA VAL A 142 -11.46 -0.60 -13.46
C VAL A 142 -12.41 -1.66 -12.91
N GLY A 143 -13.37 -1.22 -12.11
CA GLY A 143 -14.34 -2.06 -11.44
C GLY A 143 -15.77 -1.63 -11.78
N VAL A 144 -16.66 -2.61 -11.86
CA VAL A 144 -18.10 -2.37 -11.95
C VAL A 144 -18.76 -3.13 -10.82
N TYR A 145 -19.41 -2.40 -9.93
CA TYR A 145 -20.07 -2.93 -8.76
C TYR A 145 -21.57 -2.80 -8.93
N THR A 146 -22.29 -3.85 -8.53
CA THR A 146 -23.75 -3.83 -8.47
C THR A 146 -24.18 -4.06 -7.03
N ASN A 147 -25.02 -3.17 -6.51
CA ASN A 147 -25.63 -3.38 -5.21
C ASN A 147 -27.01 -4.01 -5.41
N ALA A 148 -27.13 -5.31 -5.08
CA ALA A 148 -28.36 -6.07 -5.26
C ALA A 148 -29.56 -5.49 -4.47
N ARG A 149 -29.33 -4.75 -3.38
CA ARG A 149 -30.40 -4.18 -2.55
C ARG A 149 -30.95 -2.86 -3.11
N THR A 150 -30.09 -2.04 -3.69
CA THR A 150 -30.49 -0.71 -4.22
C THR A 150 -30.65 -0.69 -5.73
N SER A 151 -30.33 -1.80 -6.41
CA SER A 151 -30.23 -1.92 -7.87
C SER A 151 -29.37 -0.82 -8.49
N GLN A 152 -28.40 -0.31 -7.73
CA GLN A 152 -27.46 0.71 -8.19
C GLN A 152 -26.25 0.03 -8.82
N LEU A 153 -25.93 0.48 -10.03
CA LEU A 153 -24.71 0.12 -10.74
C LEU A 153 -23.69 1.22 -10.51
N THR A 154 -22.49 0.88 -10.05
CA THR A 154 -21.40 1.83 -9.82
C THR A 154 -20.21 1.42 -10.66
N PHE A 155 -19.76 2.33 -11.50
CA PHE A 155 -18.53 2.20 -12.28
C PHE A 155 -17.42 2.94 -11.53
N GLU A 156 -16.31 2.28 -11.26
CA GLU A 156 -15.12 2.86 -10.66
C GLU A 156 -13.94 2.66 -11.61
N ALA A 157 -13.19 3.73 -11.89
CA ALA A 157 -11.91 3.63 -12.56
C ALA A 157 -10.86 4.43 -11.81
N ARG A 158 -9.69 3.84 -11.63
CA ARG A 158 -8.53 4.43 -10.96
C ARG A 158 -7.32 4.26 -11.84
N ALA A 159 -6.50 5.29 -11.93
CA ALA A 159 -5.22 5.24 -12.61
C ALA A 159 -4.18 5.89 -11.70
N GLY A 160 -3.01 5.25 -11.59
CA GLY A 160 -1.90 5.69 -10.78
C GLY A 160 -0.62 5.75 -11.59
N LEU A 161 0.20 6.76 -11.33
CA LEU A 161 1.55 6.90 -11.83
C LEU A 161 2.49 6.89 -10.62
N ALA A 162 3.22 5.80 -10.45
CA ALA A 162 4.27 5.67 -9.45
C ALA A 162 5.60 6.22 -10.00
N ASN A 163 6.32 6.95 -9.15
CA ASN A 163 7.66 7.46 -9.38
C ASN A 163 7.81 8.41 -10.59
N ALA A 164 6.83 9.29 -10.82
CA ALA A 164 6.82 10.28 -11.90
C ALA A 164 8.06 11.21 -12.01
N LEU A 165 8.61 11.64 -10.87
CA LEU A 165 9.77 12.52 -10.68
C LEU A 165 11.01 11.78 -10.15
N GLY A 166 10.93 10.48 -9.88
CA GLY A 166 12.06 9.70 -9.37
C GLY A 166 12.26 9.82 -7.85
N ARG A 167 11.28 10.31 -7.08
CA ARG A 167 11.40 10.50 -5.62
C ARG A 167 10.38 9.66 -4.84
N PHE A 168 9.98 8.52 -5.40
CA PHE A 168 8.96 7.63 -4.85
C PHE A 168 7.58 8.27 -4.70
N GLU A 169 7.26 9.32 -5.47
CA GLU A 169 5.92 9.92 -5.47
C GLU A 169 4.88 9.04 -6.18
N HIS A 170 3.65 9.09 -5.69
CA HIS A 170 2.51 8.43 -6.30
C HIS A 170 1.45 9.46 -6.69
N ILE A 171 1.20 9.62 -7.98
CA ILE A 171 0.10 10.43 -8.49
C ILE A 171 -1.05 9.49 -8.81
N GLN A 172 -2.25 9.80 -8.35
CA GLN A 172 -3.44 8.97 -8.56
C GLN A 172 -4.61 9.83 -9.04
N GLY A 173 -5.37 9.30 -9.98
CA GLY A 173 -6.66 9.80 -10.42
C GLY A 173 -7.72 8.73 -10.22
N ALA A 174 -8.88 9.10 -9.72
CA ALA A 174 -10.02 8.21 -9.56
C ALA A 174 -11.29 8.88 -10.10
N CYS A 175 -12.11 8.10 -10.78
CA CYS A 175 -13.46 8.47 -11.14
C CYS A 175 -14.43 7.36 -10.72
N GLU A 176 -15.56 7.77 -10.17
CA GLU A 176 -16.66 6.90 -9.80
C GLU A 176 -17.93 7.49 -10.38
N ILE A 177 -18.74 6.67 -11.04
CA ILE A 177 -20.01 7.07 -11.66
C ILE A 177 -21.04 6.02 -11.28
N ALA A 178 -22.08 6.44 -10.57
CA ALA A 178 -23.18 5.58 -10.18
C ALA A 178 -24.44 5.83 -11.03
N SER A 179 -25.28 4.81 -11.15
CA SER A 179 -26.52 4.83 -11.93
C SER A 179 -27.58 5.78 -11.36
N ASP A 180 -27.41 6.27 -10.14
CA ASP A 180 -28.22 7.33 -9.55
C ASP A 180 -27.72 8.75 -9.89
N GLN A 181 -26.84 8.86 -10.89
CA GLN A 181 -26.21 10.09 -11.35
C GLN A 181 -25.29 10.74 -10.30
N THR A 182 -24.90 9.99 -9.26
CA THR A 182 -23.80 10.36 -8.37
C THR A 182 -22.50 10.15 -9.14
N TRP A 183 -21.60 11.12 -9.04
CA TRP A 183 -20.26 10.99 -9.61
C TRP A 183 -19.22 11.62 -8.69
N THR A 184 -18.05 11.02 -8.66
CA THR A 184 -16.89 11.47 -7.88
C THR A 184 -15.69 11.49 -8.81
N TYR A 185 -15.01 12.63 -8.88
CA TYR A 185 -13.69 12.74 -9.49
C TYR A 185 -12.70 13.14 -8.41
N ALA A 186 -11.56 12.47 -8.39
CA ALA A 186 -10.47 12.75 -7.48
C ALA A 186 -9.15 12.70 -8.23
N ALA A 187 -8.26 13.62 -7.92
CA ALA A 187 -6.89 13.60 -8.40
C ALA A 187 -5.97 14.02 -7.25
N GLY A 188 -4.99 13.21 -6.92
CA GLY A 188 -4.09 13.48 -5.81
C GLY A 188 -2.67 13.02 -6.06
N ALA A 189 -1.75 13.53 -5.27
CA ALA A 189 -0.35 13.16 -5.25
C ALA A 189 0.07 12.86 -3.81
N ARG A 190 0.86 11.80 -3.63
CA ARG A 190 1.52 11.43 -2.39
C ARG A 190 3.03 11.51 -2.61
N VAL A 191 3.74 12.12 -1.67
CA VAL A 191 5.18 12.25 -1.69
C VAL A 191 5.72 11.78 -0.34
N PRO A 192 6.59 10.75 -0.31
CA PRO A 192 7.21 10.33 0.93
C PRO A 192 8.15 11.41 1.44
N ARG A 193 8.09 11.67 2.74
CA ARG A 193 8.91 12.66 3.46
C ARG A 193 9.47 12.01 4.71
N LYS A 194 10.69 12.42 5.10
CA LYS A 194 11.23 12.05 6.42
C LYS A 194 10.29 12.63 7.49
N LEU A 195 9.92 11.83 8.50
CA LEU A 195 9.18 12.33 9.65
C LEU A 195 9.99 13.43 10.34
N PRO A 196 9.35 14.54 10.79
CA PRO A 196 10.04 15.51 11.62
C PRO A 196 10.47 14.85 12.95
N ALA A 197 11.63 15.28 13.47
CA ALA A 197 12.31 14.63 14.60
C ALA A 197 11.42 14.39 15.83
N PHE A 198 10.50 15.31 16.13
CA PHE A 198 9.58 15.18 17.26
C PHE A 198 8.53 14.06 17.08
N LEU A 199 8.06 13.83 15.85
CA LEU A 199 7.15 12.72 15.54
C LEU A 199 7.92 11.40 15.47
N ALA A 200 9.15 11.41 14.94
CA ALA A 200 10.02 10.24 14.96
C ALA A 200 10.30 9.80 16.42
N ALA A 201 10.63 10.74 17.31
CA ALA A 201 10.80 10.45 18.74
C ALA A 201 9.52 9.91 19.40
N ALA A 202 8.35 10.46 19.06
CA ALA A 202 7.07 9.96 19.56
C ALA A 202 6.72 8.56 19.01
N ALA A 203 7.08 8.27 17.76
CA ALA A 203 6.94 6.93 17.17
C ALA A 203 7.80 5.91 17.91
N VAL A 204 9.07 6.25 18.20
CA VAL A 204 9.96 5.41 19.01
C VAL A 204 9.41 5.21 20.43
N ALA A 205 8.91 6.28 21.06
CA ALA A 205 8.37 6.22 22.43
C ALA A 205 7.04 5.44 22.53
N THR A 206 6.25 5.39 21.46
CA THR A 206 4.97 4.65 21.40
C THR A 206 5.10 3.28 20.75
N GLY A 207 6.26 2.98 20.17
CA GLY A 207 6.59 1.73 19.50
C GLY A 207 7.01 0.62 20.46
N ARG A 208 6.40 -0.54 20.27
CA ARG A 208 6.62 -1.79 20.99
C ARG A 208 7.83 -2.57 20.46
N SER A 209 8.84 -1.88 19.91
CA SER A 209 10.16 -2.45 19.61
C SER A 209 11.09 -2.14 20.78
N GLY A 210 11.23 -3.11 21.67
CA GLY A 210 12.13 -3.00 22.80
C GLY A 210 13.58 -3.09 22.35
N GLY A 211 14.30 -1.97 22.44
CA GLY A 211 15.77 -1.90 22.50
C GLY A 211 16.45 -1.80 21.13
N ALA A 212 17.28 -0.77 20.93
CA ALA A 212 18.15 -0.51 19.76
C ALA A 212 17.50 -0.53 18.35
N ASP A 213 16.30 -1.09 18.21
CA ASP A 213 15.41 -1.26 17.05
C ASP A 213 14.70 0.04 16.62
N ALA A 214 15.27 1.21 16.96
CA ALA A 214 14.65 2.51 16.72
C ALA A 214 15.01 3.12 15.35
N PHE A 215 15.83 2.44 14.55
CA PHE A 215 16.11 2.87 13.18
C PHE A 215 15.27 2.08 12.17
N VAL A 216 14.02 2.48 12.05
CA VAL A 216 13.33 2.37 10.76
C VAL A 216 13.24 3.80 10.24
N PRO A 217 13.69 4.10 9.00
CA PRO A 217 13.40 5.38 8.37
C PRO A 217 11.89 5.42 8.11
N HIS A 218 11.12 5.73 9.14
CA HIS A 218 9.68 5.87 9.09
C HIS A 218 9.39 7.09 8.20
N ARG A 219 9.19 6.81 6.90
CA ARG A 219 8.82 7.81 5.92
C ARG A 219 7.32 8.03 6.06
N GLY A 220 6.95 9.16 6.64
CA GLY A 220 5.58 9.63 6.53
C GLY A 220 5.30 10.09 5.10
N GLU A 221 4.04 10.17 4.73
CA GLU A 221 3.61 10.57 3.39
C GLU A 221 2.85 11.88 3.46
N ALA A 222 3.38 12.91 2.82
CA ALA A 222 2.60 14.11 2.55
C ALA A 222 1.69 13.83 1.36
N PHE A 223 0.42 14.21 1.45
CA PHE A 223 -0.52 14.05 0.34
C PHE A 223 -1.31 15.32 0.09
N ALA A 224 -1.69 15.50 -1.16
CA ALA A 224 -2.63 16.53 -1.60
C ALA A 224 -3.59 15.91 -2.60
N GLU A 225 -4.87 16.22 -2.48
CA GLU A 225 -5.92 15.68 -3.33
C GLU A 225 -6.95 16.77 -3.64
N VAL A 226 -7.36 16.86 -4.91
CA VAL A 226 -8.49 17.67 -5.35
C VAL A 226 -9.63 16.71 -5.65
N ARG A 227 -10.80 16.99 -5.08
CA ARG A 227 -11.98 16.14 -5.20
C ARG A 227 -13.19 16.96 -5.61
N ARG A 228 -13.96 16.42 -6.54
CA ARG A 228 -15.28 16.92 -6.91
C ARG A 228 -16.29 15.79 -6.80
N VAL A 229 -17.35 16.01 -6.04
CA VAL A 229 -18.39 15.02 -5.77
C VAL A 229 -19.75 15.62 -6.00
N SER A 230 -20.56 14.97 -6.83
CA SER A 230 -21.99 15.23 -6.96
C SER A 230 -22.76 14.09 -6.30
N ARG A 231 -23.50 14.37 -5.24
CA ARG A 231 -24.35 13.41 -4.52
C ARG A 231 -25.82 13.80 -4.66
N ARG A 232 -26.63 12.82 -5.04
CA ARG A 232 -28.07 12.98 -5.12
C ARG A 232 -28.73 12.41 -3.88
N TRP A 233 -29.19 13.28 -2.98
CA TRP A 233 -29.90 12.87 -1.77
C TRP A 233 -31.41 12.74 -1.99
N GLU A 234 -31.85 12.51 -3.24
CA GLU A 234 -33.27 12.61 -3.62
C GLU A 234 -34.16 11.66 -2.80
N LYS A 235 -33.67 10.45 -2.53
CA LYS A 235 -34.35 9.41 -1.75
C LYS A 235 -34.56 9.79 -0.27
N TYR A 236 -33.72 10.66 0.31
CA TYR A 236 -33.73 10.97 1.74
C TYR A 236 -34.21 12.38 2.05
N SER A 237 -33.75 13.36 1.27
CA SER A 237 -33.99 14.78 1.53
C SER A 237 -34.39 15.58 0.28
N SER A 238 -34.57 14.91 -0.87
CA SER A 238 -35.00 15.55 -2.13
C SER A 238 -34.09 16.69 -2.61
N ILE A 239 -32.78 16.59 -2.32
CA ILE A 239 -31.77 17.62 -2.61
C ILE A 239 -30.60 17.04 -3.39
N ASN A 240 -29.99 17.89 -4.21
CA ASN A 240 -28.73 17.60 -4.89
C ASN A 240 -27.60 18.41 -4.26
N GLU A 241 -26.48 17.76 -4.02
CA GLU A 241 -25.29 18.38 -3.44
C GLU A 241 -24.12 18.21 -4.40
N VAL A 242 -23.48 19.32 -4.75
CA VAL A 242 -22.21 19.32 -5.47
C VAL A 242 -21.15 19.92 -4.57
N SER A 243 -20.07 19.19 -4.35
CA SER A 243 -18.93 19.63 -3.55
C SER A 243 -17.65 19.57 -4.37
N GLN A 244 -16.82 20.58 -4.20
CA GLN A 244 -15.51 20.72 -4.83
C GLN A 244 -14.54 21.12 -3.72
N GLY A 245 -13.49 20.36 -3.52
CA GLY A 245 -12.58 20.62 -2.43
C GLY A 245 -11.17 20.16 -2.71
N VAL A 246 -10.28 20.65 -1.87
CA VAL A 246 -8.88 20.25 -1.82
C VAL A 246 -8.60 19.76 -0.41
N GLU A 247 -7.95 18.62 -0.31
CA GLU A 247 -7.44 18.06 0.93
C GLU A 247 -5.91 18.06 0.85
N PHE A 248 -5.25 18.44 1.93
CA PHE A 248 -3.83 18.24 2.11
C PHE A 248 -3.57 17.68 3.48
N GLY A 249 -2.56 16.82 3.61
CA GLY A 249 -2.31 16.18 4.87
C GLY A 249 -0.99 15.44 4.92
N PHE A 250 -0.81 14.79 6.05
CA PHE A 250 0.37 14.02 6.37
C PHE A 250 -0.05 12.73 7.06
N ASP A 251 0.39 11.62 6.48
CA ASP A 251 0.28 10.31 7.09
C ASP A 251 1.61 9.98 7.76
N SER A 252 1.59 9.68 9.05
CA SER A 252 2.81 9.34 9.77
C SER A 252 3.33 7.94 9.43
N GLY A 253 2.51 7.06 8.84
CA GLY A 253 2.82 5.64 8.65
C GLY A 253 2.86 4.83 9.95
N VAL A 254 2.72 5.49 11.09
CA VAL A 254 2.71 4.87 12.42
C VAL A 254 1.27 4.85 12.93
N PRO A 255 0.68 3.68 13.20
CA PRO A 255 -0.74 3.57 13.58
C PRO A 255 -1.14 4.50 14.74
N THR A 256 -0.27 4.64 15.76
CA THR A 256 -0.52 5.43 16.98
C THR A 256 -0.52 6.94 16.74
N LEU A 257 0.32 7.44 15.83
CA LEU A 257 0.37 8.86 15.46
C LEU A 257 -0.71 9.20 14.42
N GLY A 258 -0.98 8.24 13.53
CA GLY A 258 -2.08 8.27 12.59
C GLY A 258 -1.89 9.26 11.44
N ARG A 259 -3.02 9.72 10.89
CA ARG A 259 -3.10 10.62 9.74
C ARG A 259 -3.76 11.93 10.15
N ALA A 260 -3.14 13.04 9.77
CA ALA A 260 -3.71 14.38 9.90
C ALA A 260 -3.98 14.97 8.52
N SER A 261 -5.11 15.65 8.35
CA SER A 261 -5.47 16.30 7.10
C SER A 261 -6.25 17.59 7.33
N TYR A 262 -6.16 18.48 6.35
CA TYR A 262 -6.97 19.67 6.27
C TYR A 262 -7.70 19.66 4.93
N GLU A 263 -9.02 19.80 5.00
CA GLU A 263 -9.93 19.83 3.86
C GLU A 263 -10.49 21.24 3.73
N LEU A 264 -10.46 21.78 2.51
CA LEU A 264 -11.18 22.98 2.12
C LEU A 264 -12.14 22.66 0.99
N THR A 265 -13.44 22.70 1.28
CA THR A 265 -14.49 22.27 0.36
C THR A 265 -15.52 23.37 0.15
N TRP A 266 -15.70 23.77 -1.10
CA TRP A 266 -16.85 24.52 -1.57
C TRP A 266 -18.01 23.57 -1.84
N ARG A 267 -19.11 23.77 -1.13
CA ARG A 267 -20.33 22.98 -1.24
C ARG A 267 -21.43 23.85 -1.81
N GLU A 268 -22.14 23.31 -2.79
CA GLU A 268 -23.35 23.87 -3.35
C GLU A 268 -24.50 22.89 -3.12
N LEU A 269 -25.54 23.38 -2.45
CA LEU A 269 -26.81 22.69 -2.32
C LEU A 269 -27.73 23.21 -3.43
N GLY A 270 -27.90 22.39 -4.46
CA GLY A 270 -28.69 22.69 -5.65
C GLY A 270 -30.19 22.55 -5.44
N GLN A 271 -30.96 22.63 -6.54
CA GLN A 271 -32.42 22.77 -6.51
C GLN A 271 -33.12 21.76 -5.58
N ALA A 272 -33.52 22.26 -4.42
CA ALA A 272 -34.42 21.60 -3.51
C ALA A 272 -35.78 21.46 -4.18
N SER A 273 -36.28 20.23 -4.33
CA SER A 273 -37.64 20.03 -4.85
C SER A 273 -38.67 20.76 -3.98
N LEU A 274 -39.86 21.06 -4.51
CA LEU A 274 -40.95 21.67 -3.73
C LEU A 274 -41.33 20.84 -2.48
N ARG A 275 -41.01 19.54 -2.48
CA ARG A 275 -41.24 18.60 -1.37
C ARG A 275 -40.18 18.68 -0.26
N THR A 276 -39.10 19.41 -0.49
CA THR A 276 -38.04 19.61 0.51
C THR A 276 -38.57 20.39 1.71
N SER A 277 -38.07 20.13 2.91
CA SER A 277 -38.48 20.92 4.08
C SER A 277 -38.01 22.37 3.97
N SER A 278 -38.76 23.30 4.57
CA SER A 278 -38.40 24.72 4.59
C SER A 278 -37.06 24.98 5.31
N ALA A 279 -36.72 24.15 6.30
CA ALA A 279 -35.45 24.22 7.01
C ALA A 279 -34.26 23.94 6.09
N VAL A 280 -34.34 22.94 5.21
CA VAL A 280 -33.23 22.63 4.30
C VAL A 280 -33.20 23.56 3.09
N ARG A 281 -34.37 24.06 2.63
CA ARG A 281 -34.39 25.16 1.64
C ARG A 281 -33.67 26.42 2.12
N ARG A 282 -33.71 26.72 3.42
CA ARG A 282 -32.94 27.85 4.00
C ARG A 282 -31.43 27.63 3.97
N GLN A 283 -30.98 26.38 3.86
CA GLN A 283 -29.57 26.02 3.75
C GLN A 283 -29.11 25.90 2.29
N ALA A 284 -30.02 25.99 1.32
CA ALA A 284 -29.69 25.95 -0.10
C ALA A 284 -28.79 27.13 -0.49
N GLY A 285 -27.91 26.89 -1.45
CA GLY A 285 -26.89 27.86 -1.88
C GLY A 285 -25.47 27.35 -1.65
N HIS A 286 -24.54 28.29 -1.55
CA HIS A 286 -23.11 28.00 -1.46
C HIS A 286 -22.62 28.10 0.00
N ALA A 287 -21.80 27.14 0.40
CA ALA A 287 -21.15 27.11 1.70
C ALA A 287 -19.70 26.66 1.54
N ILE A 288 -18.80 27.27 2.33
CA ILE A 288 -17.40 26.85 2.42
C ILE A 288 -17.23 26.08 3.73
N LYS A 289 -16.65 24.88 3.63
CA LYS A 289 -16.24 24.04 4.75
C LYS A 289 -14.72 24.01 4.79
N SER A 290 -14.14 24.47 5.89
CA SER A 290 -12.76 24.14 6.24
C SER A 290 -12.77 23.16 7.40
N ALA A 291 -11.95 22.11 7.35
CA ALA A 291 -11.94 21.07 8.37
C ALA A 291 -10.55 20.50 8.58
N VAL A 292 -10.10 20.46 9.83
CA VAL A 292 -8.94 19.66 10.25
C VAL A 292 -9.47 18.30 10.69
N SER A 293 -8.94 17.22 10.13
CA SER A 293 -9.22 15.85 10.56
C SER A 293 -7.94 15.19 11.06
N TRP A 294 -8.06 14.45 12.15
CA TRP A 294 -6.99 13.60 12.67
C TRP A 294 -7.58 12.24 12.99
N GLY A 295 -6.89 11.18 12.59
CA GLY A 295 -7.31 9.82 12.91
C GLY A 295 -6.11 8.97 13.30
N ALA A 296 -6.24 8.19 14.37
CA ALA A 296 -5.21 7.28 14.87
C ALA A 296 -5.81 5.94 15.24
N SER A 297 -5.02 4.87 15.17
CA SER A 297 -5.43 3.53 15.54
C SER A 297 -4.42 2.93 16.53
N LEU A 298 -4.96 2.37 17.61
CA LEU A 298 -4.19 1.70 18.64
C LEU A 298 -4.63 0.24 18.70
N GLY A 299 -3.66 -0.67 18.76
CA GLY A 299 -3.91 -2.12 18.84
C GLY A 299 -3.76 -2.84 17.51
N SER A 300 -3.89 -4.15 17.57
CA SER A 300 -3.69 -5.07 16.44
C SER A 300 -4.81 -6.08 16.44
N VAL A 301 -5.29 -6.38 15.23
CA VAL A 301 -6.32 -7.38 14.95
C VAL A 301 -5.80 -8.24 13.81
N ASP A 302 -6.04 -9.54 13.89
CA ASP A 302 -5.46 -10.50 12.93
C ASP A 302 -5.95 -10.27 11.48
N SER A 303 -7.20 -9.85 11.32
CA SER A 303 -7.80 -9.58 10.01
C SER A 303 -8.86 -8.50 10.11
N GLU A 304 -8.78 -7.48 9.25
CA GLU A 304 -9.79 -6.41 9.21
C GLU A 304 -11.14 -6.87 8.64
N SER A 305 -11.14 -7.87 7.75
CA SER A 305 -12.38 -8.35 7.10
C SER A 305 -13.11 -9.41 7.92
N CYS A 306 -12.40 -10.17 8.76
CA CYS A 306 -12.97 -11.16 9.66
C CYS A 306 -12.15 -11.21 10.97
N PRO A 307 -12.38 -10.29 11.91
CA PRO A 307 -11.65 -10.25 13.16
C PRO A 307 -11.96 -11.51 13.99
N ARG A 308 -10.92 -12.28 14.33
CA ARG A 308 -11.03 -13.50 15.16
C ARG A 308 -10.33 -13.35 16.50
N SER A 309 -9.24 -12.58 16.54
CA SER A 309 -8.54 -12.22 17.76
C SER A 309 -7.91 -10.84 17.62
N GLY A 310 -7.62 -10.22 18.76
CA GLY A 310 -7.09 -8.86 18.87
C GLY A 310 -8.09 -7.86 19.42
N GLN A 311 -7.58 -6.67 19.72
CA GLN A 311 -8.36 -5.50 20.08
C GLN A 311 -7.80 -4.31 19.33
N GLN A 312 -8.67 -3.49 18.76
CA GLN A 312 -8.26 -2.26 18.09
C GLN A 312 -9.19 -1.12 18.43
N VAL A 313 -8.60 0.01 18.83
CA VAL A 313 -9.30 1.26 19.06
C VAL A 313 -8.91 2.24 17.95
N LYS A 314 -9.89 2.71 17.18
CA LYS A 314 -9.72 3.76 16.16
C LYS A 314 -10.33 5.06 16.69
N TRP A 315 -9.56 6.14 16.68
CA TRP A 315 -9.99 7.48 17.03
C TRP A 315 -10.04 8.33 15.77
N ASN A 316 -11.09 9.12 15.60
CA ASN A 316 -11.22 10.11 14.54
C ASN A 316 -11.75 11.41 15.13
N ALA A 317 -10.98 12.49 15.03
CA ALA A 317 -11.37 13.83 15.42
C ALA A 317 -11.45 14.71 14.17
N THR A 318 -12.56 15.43 14.01
CA THR A 318 -12.73 16.43 12.95
C THR A 318 -13.17 17.75 13.56
N LEU A 319 -12.40 18.80 13.32
CA LEU A 319 -12.70 20.17 13.72
C LEU A 319 -12.96 21.02 12.48
N CYS A 320 -14.20 21.45 12.31
CA CYS A 320 -14.64 22.31 11.22
C CYS A 320 -14.73 23.78 11.62
N GLY A 321 -14.48 24.67 10.66
CA GLY A 321 -14.50 26.12 10.84
C GLY A 321 -13.16 26.70 11.26
N VAL A 322 -12.07 25.96 11.02
CA VAL A 322 -10.69 26.43 11.18
C VAL A 322 -10.34 27.24 9.92
N GLY A 323 -10.48 28.55 9.97
CA GLY A 323 -10.21 29.42 8.83
C GLY A 323 -10.57 30.88 9.09
N PRO A 324 -10.22 31.80 8.15
CA PRO A 324 -10.33 33.24 8.37
C PRO A 324 -11.76 33.79 8.25
N ASP A 325 -12.71 33.04 7.69
CA ASP A 325 -14.08 33.51 7.49
C ASP A 325 -15.00 33.07 8.63
N ALA A 326 -15.68 34.05 9.25
CA ALA A 326 -16.64 33.83 10.32
C ALA A 326 -17.91 33.07 9.87
N ARG A 327 -18.18 33.01 8.56
CA ARG A 327 -19.34 32.32 7.96
C ARG A 327 -19.09 30.83 7.67
N MET A 328 -17.91 30.32 7.99
CA MET A 328 -17.58 28.90 7.81
C MET A 328 -18.42 28.00 8.73
N LEU A 329 -18.70 26.78 8.27
CA LEU A 329 -19.38 25.77 9.07
C LEU A 329 -18.53 25.38 10.28
N ARG A 330 -19.07 25.53 11.48
CA ARG A 330 -18.39 25.22 12.75
C ARG A 330 -19.02 24.02 13.41
N PHE A 331 -18.25 22.95 13.54
CA PHE A 331 -18.61 21.80 14.36
C PHE A 331 -17.36 21.03 14.75
N ALA A 332 -17.41 20.34 15.88
CA ALA A 332 -16.42 19.36 16.27
C ALA A 332 -17.10 17.99 16.28
N ARG A 333 -16.41 16.98 15.76
CA ARG A 333 -16.84 15.58 15.79
C ARG A 333 -15.68 14.76 16.33
N LEU A 334 -15.98 13.91 17.31
CA LEU A 334 -15.03 12.93 17.83
C LEU A 334 -15.72 11.58 17.80
N GLU A 335 -15.06 10.62 17.16
CA GLU A 335 -15.55 9.25 17.05
C GLU A 335 -14.47 8.31 17.58
N ALA A 336 -14.88 7.38 18.43
CA ALA A 336 -14.04 6.32 18.93
C ALA A 336 -14.75 5.00 18.64
N HIS A 337 -14.06 4.11 17.93
CA HIS A 337 -14.53 2.76 17.66
C HIS A 337 -13.57 1.78 18.33
N ALA A 338 -14.10 0.92 19.18
CA ALA A 338 -13.35 -0.21 19.73
C ALA A 338 -13.89 -1.49 19.10
N LEU A 339 -12.99 -2.31 18.58
CA LEU A 339 -13.23 -3.63 18.00
C LEU A 339 -12.54 -4.69 18.83
#